data_AF-A0A2S9F3C0-F1
#
_entry.id   AF-A0A2S9F3C0-F1
#
_cell.length_a   1.000
_cell.length_b   1.000
_cell.length_c   1.000
_cell.angle_alpha   90.00
_cell.angle_beta   90.00
_cell.angle_gamma   90.00
#
_symmetry.space_group_name_H-M   'P 1'
#
loop_
_entity.id
_entity.type
_entity.pdbx_description
1 polymer ?
#
loop_
_entity_poly.entity_id
_entity_poly.type
_entity_poly.pdbx_seq_one_letter_code
_entity_poly.pdbx_strand_id
1 'polypeptide(L)'
;IVVTRTEAQNPVSYVNLDGVNSDGPSRNLLMPVKSVAANPSAVYVADGRGVLQLSGSAAETPGWVEVRPLMAAGAVPVLPG
;
A
#
# COMPACT_ATOMS: atom_id res chain seq x y z
N ILE A 1 -4.53 -11.29 -3.35
CA ILE A 1 -3.28 -11.18 -2.57
C ILE A 1 -2.64 -9.83 -2.88
N VAL A 2 -1.97 -9.19 -1.92
CA VAL A 2 -1.25 -7.92 -2.16
C VAL A 2 0.20 -8.08 -1.70
N VAL A 3 1.14 -7.65 -2.53
CA VAL A 3 2.59 -7.74 -2.25
C VAL A 3 3.28 -6.41 -2.53
N THR A 4 4.38 -6.15 -1.82
CA THR A 4 5.29 -5.02 -2.11
C THR A 4 6.45 -5.47 -2.99
N ARG A 5 6.96 -4.56 -3.82
CA ARG A 5 8.14 -4.76 -4.68
C ARG A 5 9.20 -3.71 -4.34
N THR A 6 10.46 -3.99 -4.67
CA THR A 6 11.58 -3.07 -4.46
C THR A 6 11.79 -2.08 -5.62
N GLU A 7 11.02 -2.20 -6.70
CA GLU A 7 11.08 -1.33 -7.87
C GLU A 7 10.15 -0.12 -7.72
N ALA A 8 10.63 1.07 -8.07
CA ALA A 8 9.92 2.32 -7.84
C ALA A 8 8.71 2.55 -8.78
N GLN A 9 8.68 1.88 -9.94
CA GLN A 9 7.62 2.06 -10.93
C GLN A 9 6.29 1.52 -10.39
N ASN A 10 6.27 0.26 -9.94
CA ASN A 10 5.09 -0.43 -9.43
C ASN A 10 5.39 -1.11 -8.08
N PRO A 11 5.47 -0.32 -6.99
CA PRO A 11 5.94 -0.82 -5.70
C PRO A 11 4.92 -1.69 -4.95
N VAL A 12 3.67 -1.76 -5.43
CA VAL A 12 2.60 -2.58 -4.87
C VAL A 12 1.90 -3.31 -6.00
N SER A 13 1.65 -4.61 -5.83
CA SER A 13 0.96 -5.44 -6.81
C SER A 13 -0.16 -6.26 -6.20
N TYR A 14 -1.26 -6.33 -6.93
CA TYR A 14 -2.43 -7.14 -6.65
C TYR A 14 -2.33 -8.42 -7.47
N VAL A 15 -2.28 -9.54 -6.78
CA VAL A 15 -2.16 -10.87 -7.37
C VAL A 15 -3.48 -11.61 -7.16
N ASN A 16 -4.16 -11.93 -8.25
CA ASN A 16 -5.34 -12.78 -8.23
C ASN A 16 -4.95 -14.26 -8.22
N LEU A 17 -5.87 -15.12 -7.76
CA LEU A 17 -5.63 -16.57 -7.69
C LEU A 17 -5.55 -17.25 -9.06
N ASP A 18 -6.09 -16.60 -10.09
CA ASP A 18 -6.00 -17.01 -11.49
C ASP A 18 -4.69 -16.55 -12.18
N GLY A 19 -3.81 -15.86 -11.46
CA GLY A 19 -2.51 -15.39 -11.94
C GLY A 19 -2.55 -14.03 -12.66
N VAL A 20 -3.72 -13.41 -12.79
CA VAL A 20 -3.81 -12.05 -13.34
C VAL A 20 -3.32 -11.05 -12.29
N ASN A 21 -2.36 -10.21 -12.68
CA ASN A 21 -1.79 -9.19 -11.82
C ASN A 21 -2.16 -7.79 -12.29
N SER A 22 -2.41 -6.90 -11.33
CA SER A 22 -2.48 -5.47 -11.56
C SER A 22 -1.56 -4.73 -10.61
N ASP A 23 -1.15 -3.53 -10.99
CA ASP A 23 -0.25 -2.69 -10.20
C ASP A 23 -1.05 -1.62 -9.46
N GLY A 24 -0.67 -1.38 -8.21
CA GLY A 24 -1.19 -0.26 -7.43
C GLY A 24 -0.55 1.06 -7.87
N PRO A 25 -1.16 2.21 -7.52
CA PRO A 25 -0.56 3.50 -7.80
C PRO A 25 0.77 3.65 -7.05
N SER A 26 1.71 4.43 -7.59
CA SER A 26 2.98 4.78 -6.91
C SER A 26 2.93 6.16 -6.26
N ARG A 27 1.89 6.96 -6.54
CA ARG A 27 1.76 8.34 -6.08
C ARG A 27 1.75 8.43 -4.54
N ASN A 28 2.66 9.24 -4.01
CA ASN A 28 2.89 9.45 -2.57
C ASN A 28 3.49 8.25 -1.82
N LEU A 29 4.24 7.37 -2.51
CA LEU A 29 5.09 6.38 -1.85
C LEU A 29 6.56 6.78 -1.88
N LEU A 30 7.26 6.55 -0.77
CA LEU A 30 8.71 6.55 -0.74
C LEU A 30 9.25 5.12 -0.83
N MET A 31 10.31 4.94 -1.60
CA MET A 31 10.99 3.66 -1.67
C MET A 31 12.04 3.51 -0.57
N PRO A 32 12.25 2.30 -0.01
CA PRO A 32 11.48 1.08 -0.28
C PRO A 32 10.14 1.04 0.49
N VAL A 33 9.12 0.45 -0.11
CA VAL A 33 7.92 0.03 0.61
C VAL A 33 8.21 -1.29 1.33
N LYS A 34 8.15 -1.28 2.66
CA LYS A 34 8.68 -2.36 3.49
C LYS A 34 7.67 -3.44 3.82
N SER A 35 6.39 -3.09 3.91
CA SER A 35 5.34 -4.03 4.27
C SER A 35 3.99 -3.60 3.70
N VAL A 36 3.09 -4.57 3.61
CA VAL A 36 1.69 -4.38 3.22
C VAL A 36 0.79 -5.19 4.15
N ALA A 37 -0.35 -4.61 4.50
CA ALA A 37 -1.45 -5.30 5.16
C ALA A 37 -2.75 -4.96 4.40
N ALA A 38 -3.49 -5.99 3.97
CA ALA A 38 -4.65 -5.82 3.10
C ALA A 38 -5.79 -6.75 3.49
N ASN A 39 -7.01 -6.22 3.48
CA ASN A 39 -8.27 -6.96 3.54
C ASN A 39 -9.15 -6.55 2.35
N PRO A 40 -10.34 -7.16 2.14
CA PRO A 40 -11.21 -6.81 1.03
C PRO A 40 -11.67 -5.34 0.99
N SER A 41 -11.56 -4.60 2.09
CA SER A 41 -12.05 -3.23 2.22
C SER A 41 -10.94 -2.17 2.17
N ALA A 42 -9.69 -2.53 2.49
CA ALA A 42 -8.60 -1.57 2.63
C ALA A 42 -7.22 -2.22 2.40
N VAL A 43 -6.31 -1.39 1.89
CA VAL A 43 -4.89 -1.72 1.74
C VAL A 43 -4.06 -0.66 2.44
N TYR A 44 -3.15 -1.11 3.29
CA TYR A 44 -2.18 -0.30 4.01
C TYR A 44 -0.76 -0.73 3.64
N VAL A 45 0.14 0.23 3.53
CA VAL A 45 1.57 -0.01 3.31
C VAL A 45 2.41 0.80 4.28
N ALA A 46 3.63 0.36 4.56
CA ALA A 46 4.62 1.16 5.26
C ALA A 46 5.76 1.56 4.32
N ASP A 47 6.03 2.86 4.24
CA ASP A 47 7.25 3.40 3.65
C ASP A 47 8.21 3.92 4.73
N GLY A 48 9.26 4.65 4.33
CA GLY A 48 10.24 5.22 5.27
C GLY A 48 9.67 6.21 6.31
N ARG A 49 8.48 6.78 6.05
CA ARG A 49 7.83 7.79 6.91
C ARG A 49 6.82 7.19 7.88
N GLY A 50 6.17 6.09 7.51
CA GLY A 50 5.10 5.48 8.30
C GLY A 50 4.06 4.78 7.43
N VAL A 51 2.84 4.68 7.96
CA VAL A 51 1.74 3.94 7.31
C VAL A 51 0.90 4.84 6.41
N LEU A 52 0.64 4.35 5.19
CA LEU A 52 -0.29 4.97 4.24
C LEU A 52 -1.39 3.99 3.86
N GLN A 53 -2.58 4.52 3.60
CA GLN A 53 -3.73 3.78 3.11
C GLN A 53 -3.99 4.11 1.64
N LEU A 54 -4.31 3.11 0.83
CA LEU A 54 -4.78 3.36 -0.53
C LEU A 54 -6.11 4.13 -0.49
N SER A 55 -6.16 5.27 -1.19
CA SER A 55 -7.41 6.01 -1.37
C SER A 55 -8.46 5.14 -2.07
N GLY A 56 -9.72 5.27 -1.68
CA GLY A 56 -10.82 4.48 -2.25
C GLY A 56 -10.86 4.52 -3.78
N SER A 57 -11.37 3.44 -4.37
CA SER A 57 -11.48 3.23 -5.83
C SER A 57 -12.31 4.27 -6.57
N ALA A 58 -13.13 5.06 -5.87
CA ALA A 58 -13.89 6.18 -6.41
C ALA A 58 -13.07 7.47 -6.62
N ALA A 59 -11.80 7.50 -6.20
CA ALA A 59 -10.93 8.66 -6.43
C ALA A 59 -10.58 8.78 -7.92
N GLU A 60 -10.69 10.00 -8.48
CA GLU A 60 -10.28 10.29 -9.86
C GLU A 60 -8.81 9.96 -10.14
N THR A 61 -7.96 10.04 -9.11
CA THR A 61 -6.55 9.66 -9.19
C THR A 61 -6.16 8.91 -7.91
N PRO A 62 -6.26 7.57 -7.92
CA PRO A 62 -5.92 6.75 -6.77
C PRO A 62 -4.48 7.01 -6.32
N GLY A 63 -4.26 7.11 -5.01
CA GLY A 63 -2.95 7.31 -4.42
C GLY A 63 -2.93 6.94 -2.95
N TRP A 64 -1.79 7.12 -2.32
CA TRP A 64 -1.61 6.73 -0.91
C TRP A 64 -1.81 7.93 0.00
N VAL A 65 -2.61 7.75 1.05
CA VAL A 65 -2.99 8.79 2.01
C VAL A 65 -2.38 8.44 3.37
N GLU A 66 -1.74 9.41 4.00
CA GLU A 66 -1.10 9.24 5.31
C GLU A 66 -2.12 8.86 6.40
N VAL A 67 -1.81 7.81 7.15
CA VAL A 67 -2.56 7.47 8.37
C VAL A 67 -1.92 8.24 9.51
N ARG A 68 -2.41 9.46 9.77
CA ARG A 68 -1.77 10.43 10.69
C ARG A 68 -1.29 9.85 12.03
N PRO A 69 -2.06 9.00 12.75
CA PRO A 69 -1.58 8.40 14.01
C PRO A 69 -0.39 7.43 13.85
N LEU A 70 -0.12 6.95 12.64
CA LEU A 70 0.88 5.95 12.30
C LEU A 70 2.00 6.50 11.38
N MET A 71 2.12 7.83 11.27
CA MET A 71 3.22 8.50 10.58
C MET A 71 4.47 8.55 11.47
N ALA A 72 5.00 7.37 11.79
CA ALA A 72 6.23 7.18 12.54
C ALA A 72 7.15 6.20 11.81
N ALA A 73 8.43 6.54 11.70
CA ALA A 73 9.41 5.69 11.06
C ALA A 73 9.46 4.31 11.74
N GLY A 74 9.37 3.25 10.94
CA GLY A 74 9.35 1.87 11.44
C GLY A 74 7.97 1.36 11.88
N ALA A 75 6.90 2.16 11.77
CA ALA A 75 5.55 1.67 11.95
C ALA A 75 5.20 0.56 10.95
N VAL A 76 4.52 -0.48 11.41
CA VAL A 76 4.08 -1.62 10.59
C VAL A 76 2.56 -1.72 10.67
N PRO A 77 1.84 -1.73 9.54
CA PRO A 77 0.39 -1.89 9.54
C PRO A 77 0.03 -3.32 9.96
N VAL A 78 -0.93 -3.43 10.87
CA VAL A 78 -1.54 -4.69 11.31
C VAL A 78 -3.05 -4.53 11.21
N LEU A 79 -3.72 -5.48 10.56
CA LEU A 79 -5.17 -5.45 10.46
C LEU A 79 -5.80 -6.02 11.73
N PRO A 80 -6.93 -5.46 12.19
CA PRO A 80 -7.72 -6.09 13.24
C PRO A 80 -8.22 -7.47 12.78
N GLY A 81 -8.25 -8.41 13.72
CA GLY A 81 -8.75 -9.78 13.50
C GLY A 81 -10.27 -9.90 13.57
#